data_AF-A0A522DU23-F1
#
_entry.id   AF-A0A522DU23-F1
#
_cell.length_a   1.000
_cell.length_b   1.000
_cell.length_c   1.000
_cell.angle_alpha   90.00
_cell.angle_beta   90.00
_cell.angle_gamma   90.00
#
_symmetry.space_group_name_H-M   'P 1'
#
loop_
_entity.id
_entity.type
_entity.pdbx_description
1 polymer ?
#
loop_
_entity_poly.entity_id
_entity_poly.type
_entity_poly.pdbx_seq_one_letter_code
_entity_poly.pdbx_strand_id
1 'polypeptide(L)'
;MNWLSKKITWLLPVIVFLFSCNKKETPDPIPATKQVAVKNIYINTISFDNTVYGVNQVPVIKIEFTEPVNPATVTTAVKLTDISGVELGITKTLQNKDSVLLVQPSSALNFISKYNFRITADLRSSTGGSFLSSVDKTFVTKIDSSRKFPVISDNALLDLVQQQTFKYFWDYGHPVSGLARERSNATPEVVTSGGSGFGVMAIVTAISRGFITRAQGLTRLQTIISFLKNTAPRFHGAFSHWMNGTTGTVVPFGPNDDGADLVETSYMMMGLLTARQYFSGPDASETTLRNDINTLWQGVEWDWFRQNSKNVLYWNWSPNSGFAVNVPIQGWNECLITYVLAASSPTHAIPKAVYDSGYARNGAMVNNATYL
;
A
#
# COMPACT_ATOMS: atom_id res chain seq x y z
N MET A 1 134.06 -30.90 -13.07
CA MET A 1 133.98 -30.36 -14.45
C MET A 1 132.76 -29.44 -14.49
N ASN A 2 132.96 -28.13 -14.41
CA ASN A 2 133.02 -27.19 -15.55
C ASN A 2 131.68 -27.21 -16.33
N TRP A 3 130.95 -26.12 -16.59
CA TRP A 3 131.32 -24.72 -16.72
C TRP A 3 130.02 -23.91 -17.01
N LEU A 4 129.99 -22.64 -16.57
CA LEU A 4 129.24 -21.47 -17.05
C LEU A 4 127.75 -21.58 -17.48
N SER A 5 126.84 -20.89 -16.78
CA SER A 5 126.45 -19.47 -16.94
C SER A 5 125.61 -19.17 -18.19
N LYS A 6 124.40 -18.66 -17.97
CA LYS A 6 123.87 -17.49 -18.68
C LYS A 6 122.70 -16.88 -17.90
N LYS A 7 122.92 -15.64 -17.45
CA LYS A 7 121.94 -14.74 -16.86
C LYS A 7 120.96 -14.30 -17.95
N ILE A 8 119.67 -14.37 -17.67
CA ILE A 8 118.65 -13.60 -18.39
C ILE A 8 117.69 -13.05 -17.32
N THR A 9 117.84 -11.77 -17.01
CA THR A 9 116.96 -10.95 -16.19
C THR A 9 115.79 -10.45 -17.03
N TRP A 10 114.58 -10.92 -16.74
CA TRP A 10 113.33 -10.30 -17.19
C TRP A 10 112.65 -9.64 -15.98
N LEU A 11 112.48 -8.32 -16.05
CA LEU A 11 111.69 -7.52 -15.12
C LEU A 11 110.21 -7.87 -15.29
N LEU A 12 109.60 -8.45 -14.26
CA LEU A 12 108.15 -8.57 -14.11
C LEU A 12 107.76 -7.87 -12.79
N PRO A 13 106.72 -7.01 -12.80
CA PRO A 13 106.31 -6.26 -11.62
C PRO A 13 105.64 -7.19 -10.59
N VAL A 14 106.17 -7.19 -9.37
CA VAL A 14 105.53 -7.84 -8.21
C VAL A 14 104.42 -6.92 -7.72
N ILE A 15 103.19 -7.18 -8.18
CA ILE A 15 101.97 -6.63 -7.61
C ILE A 15 101.66 -7.43 -6.34
N VAL A 16 101.65 -6.71 -5.21
CA VAL A 16 101.23 -7.21 -3.90
C VAL A 16 99.75 -7.59 -3.98
N PHE A 17 99.45 -8.90 -3.94
CA PHE A 17 98.11 -9.39 -3.74
C PHE A 17 97.69 -9.13 -2.28
N LEU A 18 96.96 -8.04 -2.07
CA LEU A 18 96.09 -7.89 -0.91
C LEU A 18 95.00 -8.96 -1.01
N PHE A 19 95.08 -9.98 -0.17
CA PHE A 19 93.96 -10.89 0.10
C PHE A 19 92.84 -10.09 0.79
N SER A 20 91.97 -9.47 -0.01
CA SER A 20 90.66 -9.04 0.44
C SER A 20 89.78 -10.29 0.57
N CYS A 21 89.44 -10.66 1.80
CA CYS A 21 88.37 -11.60 2.04
C CYS A 21 87.07 -11.04 1.45
N ASN A 22 86.62 -11.59 0.33
CA ASN A 22 85.24 -11.44 -0.12
C ASN A 22 84.32 -11.94 0.98
N LYS A 23 83.67 -11.02 1.70
CA LYS A 23 82.45 -11.33 2.44
C LYS A 23 81.48 -11.91 1.42
N LYS A 24 81.10 -13.18 1.60
CA LYS A 24 79.91 -13.72 0.98
C LYS A 24 78.76 -12.81 1.40
N GLU A 25 78.11 -12.15 0.44
CA GLU A 25 76.82 -11.54 0.67
C GLU A 25 75.88 -12.64 1.15
N THR A 26 75.49 -12.57 2.42
CA THR A 26 74.28 -13.23 2.88
C THR A 26 73.13 -12.68 2.04
N PRO A 27 72.26 -13.51 1.43
CA PRO A 27 71.07 -13.00 0.78
C PRO A 27 70.31 -12.14 1.80
N ASP A 28 69.85 -10.96 1.40
CA ASP A 28 68.94 -10.18 2.22
C ASP A 28 67.81 -11.09 2.70
N PRO A 29 67.42 -11.03 3.99
CA PRO A 29 66.32 -11.83 4.48
C PRO A 29 65.10 -11.57 3.60
N ILE A 30 64.50 -12.65 3.07
CA ILE A 30 63.28 -12.58 2.26
C ILE A 30 62.28 -11.72 3.04
N PRO A 31 61.76 -10.62 2.46
CA PRO A 31 60.80 -9.76 3.14
C PRO A 31 59.65 -10.61 3.69
N ALA A 32 59.39 -10.50 4.99
CA ALA A 32 58.35 -11.29 5.64
C ALA A 32 56.98 -11.00 5.00
N THR A 33 56.28 -12.05 4.59
CA THR A 33 54.93 -11.95 4.05
C THR A 33 53.98 -11.54 5.17
N LYS A 34 53.20 -10.48 4.95
CA LYS A 34 52.21 -10.02 5.92
C LYS A 34 50.81 -10.44 5.52
N GLN A 35 50.07 -11.02 6.45
CA GLN A 35 48.65 -11.30 6.27
C GLN A 35 47.83 -10.01 6.20
N VAL A 36 46.72 -10.03 5.47
CA VAL A 36 45.82 -8.88 5.32
C VAL A 36 44.42 -9.22 5.80
N ALA A 37 43.75 -8.27 6.43
CA ALA A 37 42.35 -8.35 6.84
C ALA A 37 41.60 -7.07 6.44
N VAL A 38 40.27 -7.14 6.44
CA VAL A 38 39.44 -5.94 6.37
C VAL A 38 39.48 -5.24 7.73
N LYS A 39 39.87 -3.97 7.74
CA LYS A 39 39.78 -3.08 8.88
C LYS A 39 38.37 -2.49 9.00
N ASN A 40 37.88 -1.90 7.91
CA ASN A 40 36.53 -1.33 7.84
C ASN A 40 35.94 -1.58 6.44
N ILE A 41 34.62 -1.70 6.37
CA ILE A 41 33.88 -1.75 5.12
C ILE A 41 32.65 -0.85 5.20
N TYR A 42 32.47 -0.03 4.17
CA TYR A 42 31.35 0.89 4.04
C TYR A 42 30.68 0.70 2.70
N ILE A 43 29.37 0.93 2.66
CA ILE A 43 28.62 1.14 1.44
C ILE A 43 28.07 2.57 1.46
N ASN A 44 28.54 3.38 0.53
CA ASN A 44 28.51 4.84 0.60
C ASN A 44 29.13 5.32 1.93
N THR A 45 28.31 5.88 2.83
CA THR A 45 28.72 6.37 4.16
C THR A 45 28.29 5.45 5.31
N ILE A 46 27.61 4.33 5.01
CA ILE A 46 27.03 3.44 6.01
C ILE A 46 27.97 2.25 6.24
N SER A 47 28.20 1.89 7.52
CA SER A 47 28.98 0.69 7.85
C SER A 47 28.32 -0.55 7.27
N PHE A 48 29.08 -1.38 6.56
CA PHE A 48 28.56 -2.52 5.82
C PHE A 48 28.70 -3.83 6.60
N ASP A 49 28.28 -3.81 7.86
CA ASP A 49 28.40 -4.96 8.77
C ASP A 49 27.24 -5.95 8.61
N ASN A 50 26.04 -5.42 8.34
CA ASN A 50 24.80 -6.17 8.17
C ASN A 50 24.20 -5.90 6.78
N THR A 51 23.01 -6.47 6.52
CA THR A 51 22.27 -6.11 5.30
C THR A 51 21.88 -4.63 5.33
N VAL A 52 22.25 -3.88 4.29
CA VAL A 52 21.93 -2.45 4.16
C VAL A 52 20.80 -2.25 3.15
N TYR A 53 19.77 -1.50 3.54
CA TYR A 53 18.61 -1.19 2.70
C TYR A 53 18.65 0.26 2.22
N GLY A 54 17.91 0.56 1.14
CA GLY A 54 17.79 1.94 0.65
C GLY A 54 19.04 2.44 -0.09
N VAL A 55 19.90 1.54 -0.56
CA VAL A 55 21.14 1.89 -1.25
C VAL A 55 20.84 2.49 -2.63
N ASN A 56 21.58 3.51 -3.06
CA ASN A 56 21.42 4.06 -4.41
C ASN A 56 21.84 3.04 -5.50
N GLN A 57 21.61 3.34 -6.77
CA GLN A 57 21.87 2.38 -7.86
C GLN A 57 23.35 2.28 -8.28
N VAL A 58 24.21 3.18 -7.83
CA VAL A 58 25.66 3.20 -8.13
C VAL A 58 26.44 3.39 -6.81
N PRO A 59 26.27 2.46 -5.85
CA PRO A 59 26.90 2.60 -4.55
C PRO A 59 28.41 2.50 -4.65
N VAL A 60 29.10 3.23 -3.76
CA VAL A 60 30.54 3.07 -3.55
C VAL A 60 30.74 2.13 -2.38
N ILE A 61 31.25 0.94 -2.62
CA ILE A 61 31.69 0.05 -1.54
C ILE A 61 33.16 0.36 -1.27
N LYS A 62 33.45 0.93 -0.10
CA LYS A 62 34.80 1.28 0.33
C LYS A 62 35.29 0.24 1.33
N ILE A 63 36.45 -0.34 1.07
CA ILE A 63 37.10 -1.33 1.92
C ILE A 63 38.45 -0.77 2.34
N GLU A 64 38.70 -0.73 3.64
CA GLU A 64 39.99 -0.38 4.21
C GLU A 64 40.65 -1.66 4.72
N PHE A 65 41.87 -1.95 4.29
CA PHE A 65 42.61 -3.13 4.68
C PHE A 65 43.67 -2.81 5.75
N THR A 66 44.09 -3.82 6.51
CA THR A 66 45.16 -3.69 7.50
C THR A 66 46.55 -3.53 6.86
N GLU A 67 46.72 -4.02 5.63
CA GLU A 67 47.96 -3.96 4.84
C GLU A 67 47.60 -3.72 3.35
N PRO A 68 48.49 -3.14 2.53
CA PRO A 68 48.26 -3.00 1.09
C PRO A 68 47.97 -4.33 0.39
N VAL A 69 47.02 -4.36 -0.56
CA VAL A 69 46.62 -5.56 -1.30
C VAL A 69 47.30 -5.67 -2.66
N ASN A 70 47.43 -6.89 -3.18
CA ASN A 70 47.98 -7.13 -4.52
C ASN A 70 46.93 -6.83 -5.60
N PRO A 71 47.15 -5.82 -6.48
CA PRO A 71 46.19 -5.43 -7.51
C PRO A 71 45.75 -6.56 -8.44
N ALA A 72 46.64 -7.51 -8.76
CA ALA A 72 46.31 -8.63 -9.63
C ALA A 72 45.25 -9.55 -9.01
N THR A 73 45.34 -9.79 -7.70
CA THR A 73 44.39 -10.65 -6.97
C THR A 73 43.05 -9.95 -6.69
N VAL A 74 43.03 -8.62 -6.60
CA VAL A 74 41.79 -7.83 -6.45
C VAL A 74 40.86 -8.02 -7.67
N THR A 75 41.43 -8.17 -8.87
CA THR A 75 40.68 -8.37 -10.10
C THR A 75 39.82 -9.63 -10.06
N THR A 76 40.30 -10.72 -9.48
CA THR A 76 39.57 -12.00 -9.45
C THR A 76 38.82 -12.25 -8.14
N ALA A 77 39.34 -11.76 -7.01
CA ALA A 77 38.78 -12.04 -5.68
C ALA A 77 37.55 -11.21 -5.32
N VAL A 78 37.34 -10.05 -5.95
CA VAL A 78 36.26 -9.12 -5.62
C VAL A 78 35.13 -9.23 -6.62
N LYS A 79 33.93 -9.52 -6.14
CA LYS A 79 32.73 -9.80 -6.95
C LYS A 79 31.51 -9.08 -6.41
N LEU A 80 30.60 -8.75 -7.32
CA LEU A 80 29.25 -8.30 -7.02
C LEU A 80 28.29 -9.15 -7.82
N THR A 81 27.28 -9.75 -7.19
CA THR A 81 26.27 -10.54 -7.89
C THR A 81 24.86 -10.04 -7.58
N ASP A 82 23.91 -10.34 -8.46
CA ASP A 82 22.49 -10.28 -8.14
C ASP A 82 22.05 -11.46 -7.25
N ILE A 83 20.76 -11.52 -6.91
CA ILE A 83 20.19 -12.59 -6.08
C ILE A 83 20.17 -13.97 -6.76
N SER A 84 20.26 -14.00 -8.09
CA SER A 84 20.34 -15.23 -8.88
C SER A 84 21.78 -15.74 -9.00
N GLY A 85 22.76 -14.99 -8.46
CA GLY A 85 24.18 -15.32 -8.51
C GLY A 85 24.89 -14.88 -9.79
N VAL A 86 24.24 -14.08 -10.64
CA VAL A 86 24.86 -13.54 -11.85
C VAL A 86 25.85 -12.44 -11.47
N GLU A 87 27.09 -12.57 -11.93
CA GLU A 87 28.14 -11.59 -11.67
C GLU A 87 27.93 -10.31 -12.48
N LEU A 88 28.05 -9.16 -11.82
CA LEU A 88 27.85 -7.84 -12.39
C LEU A 88 29.19 -7.17 -12.65
N GLY A 89 29.26 -6.39 -13.72
CA GLY A 89 30.43 -5.54 -13.99
C GLY A 89 30.66 -4.55 -12.86
N ILE A 90 31.90 -4.50 -12.36
CA ILE A 90 32.33 -3.57 -11.32
C ILE A 90 33.66 -2.89 -11.69
N THR A 91 33.79 -1.62 -11.35
CA THR A 91 35.05 -0.89 -11.34
C THR A 91 35.72 -1.04 -9.98
N LYS A 92 37.04 -1.13 -9.99
CA LYS A 92 37.89 -1.36 -8.81
C LYS A 92 39.00 -0.32 -8.82
N THR A 93 39.09 0.50 -7.78
CA THR A 93 40.11 1.55 -7.69
C THR A 93 40.84 1.43 -6.36
N LEU A 94 42.16 1.23 -6.44
CA LEU A 94 43.03 1.20 -5.27
C LEU A 94 43.54 2.60 -4.95
N GLN A 95 43.60 2.91 -3.66
CA GLN A 95 44.03 4.20 -3.11
C GLN A 95 44.88 3.98 -1.86
N ASN A 96 45.53 5.05 -1.40
CA ASN A 96 46.34 5.06 -0.19
C ASN A 96 47.40 3.94 -0.17
N LYS A 97 48.24 3.90 -1.22
CA LYS A 97 49.25 2.85 -1.42
C LYS A 97 48.64 1.45 -1.37
N ASP A 98 47.56 1.27 -2.12
CA ASP A 98 46.80 0.01 -2.26
C ASP A 98 46.21 -0.57 -0.95
N SER A 99 46.10 0.23 0.12
CA SER A 99 45.45 -0.20 1.37
C SER A 99 43.94 0.09 1.42
N VAL A 100 43.42 0.85 0.45
CA VAL A 100 42.00 1.17 0.33
C VAL A 100 41.50 0.77 -1.05
N LEU A 101 40.40 0.01 -1.10
CA LEU A 101 39.72 -0.37 -2.34
C LEU A 101 38.35 0.29 -2.41
N LEU A 102 38.08 0.96 -3.53
CA LEU A 102 36.75 1.41 -3.90
C LEU A 102 36.19 0.49 -4.98
N VAL A 103 34.96 0.02 -4.78
CA VAL A 103 34.23 -0.81 -5.74
C VAL A 103 32.92 -0.12 -6.09
N GLN A 104 32.63 0.01 -7.37
CA GLN A 104 31.34 0.52 -7.85
C GLN A 104 30.81 -0.37 -8.98
N PRO A 105 29.48 -0.55 -9.11
CA PRO A 105 28.91 -1.14 -10.31
C PRO A 105 29.25 -0.33 -11.56
N SER A 106 29.57 -1.00 -12.66
CA SER A 106 29.85 -0.36 -13.95
C SER A 106 28.61 0.24 -14.61
N SER A 107 27.42 -0.14 -14.15
CA SER A 107 26.13 0.39 -14.59
C SER A 107 25.18 0.53 -13.40
N ALA A 108 24.17 1.39 -13.52
CA ALA A 108 23.14 1.53 -12.50
C ALA A 108 22.44 0.19 -12.22
N LEU A 109 22.41 -0.21 -10.95
CA LEU A 109 21.69 -1.37 -10.44
C LEU A 109 20.17 -1.15 -10.50
N ASN A 110 19.40 -2.23 -10.55
CA ASN A 110 17.94 -2.16 -10.50
C ASN A 110 17.45 -1.66 -9.14
N PHE A 111 16.30 -0.98 -9.09
CA PHE A 111 15.63 -0.59 -7.84
C PHE A 111 15.01 -1.80 -7.13
N ILE A 112 14.80 -1.69 -5.81
CA ILE A 112 14.20 -2.73 -4.94
C ILE A 112 14.80 -4.13 -5.21
N SER A 113 16.10 -4.18 -5.45
CA SER A 113 16.80 -5.39 -5.86
C SER A 113 17.92 -5.70 -4.86
N LYS A 114 18.06 -6.98 -4.54
CA LYS A 114 19.06 -7.49 -3.58
C LYS A 114 20.33 -7.90 -4.32
N TYR A 115 21.47 -7.49 -3.77
CA TYR A 115 22.80 -7.77 -4.32
C TYR A 115 23.72 -8.32 -3.24
N ASN A 116 24.68 -9.15 -3.67
CA ASN A 116 25.70 -9.74 -2.82
C ASN A 116 27.09 -9.23 -3.24
N PHE A 117 27.81 -8.63 -2.30
CA PHE A 117 29.20 -8.23 -2.46
C PHE A 117 30.11 -9.23 -1.75
N ARG A 118 31.09 -9.75 -2.48
CA ARG A 118 32.00 -10.79 -1.99
C ARG A 118 33.47 -10.43 -2.22
N ILE A 119 34.29 -10.72 -1.22
CA ILE A 119 35.76 -10.81 -1.36
C ILE A 119 36.15 -12.24 -1.00
N THR A 120 36.72 -12.99 -1.95
CA THR A 120 37.13 -14.39 -1.76
C THR A 120 38.46 -14.49 -1.01
N ALA A 121 38.77 -15.70 -0.54
CA ALA A 121 40.05 -16.01 0.11
C ALA A 121 41.25 -15.96 -0.85
N ASP A 122 41.04 -15.73 -2.15
CA ASP A 122 42.11 -15.62 -3.17
C ASP A 122 42.82 -14.26 -3.13
N LEU A 123 42.25 -13.28 -2.42
CA LEU A 123 42.90 -12.00 -2.19
C LEU A 123 44.25 -12.22 -1.47
N ARG A 124 45.25 -11.45 -1.87
CA ARG A 124 46.59 -11.46 -1.24
C ARG A 124 47.01 -10.06 -0.87
N SER A 125 47.85 -9.94 0.16
CA SER A 125 48.57 -8.70 0.42
C SER A 125 49.58 -8.43 -0.71
N SER A 126 50.04 -7.18 -0.83
CA SER A 126 51.10 -6.78 -1.76
C SER A 126 52.39 -7.57 -1.57
N THR A 127 52.66 -8.02 -0.33
CA THR A 127 53.80 -8.87 0.02
C THR A 127 53.55 -10.37 -0.21
N GLY A 128 52.36 -10.76 -0.67
CA GLY A 128 52.00 -12.16 -0.96
C GLY A 128 51.40 -12.94 0.21
N GLY A 129 51.15 -12.31 1.36
CA GLY A 129 50.48 -12.96 2.49
C GLY A 129 48.99 -13.20 2.25
N SER A 130 48.42 -14.16 2.97
CA SER A 130 47.02 -14.57 2.83
C SER A 130 46.04 -13.53 3.36
N PHE A 131 44.83 -13.52 2.78
CA PHE A 131 43.69 -12.79 3.31
C PHE A 131 43.01 -13.61 4.41
N LEU A 132 42.79 -13.00 5.57
CA LEU A 132 42.41 -13.72 6.79
C LEU A 132 40.94 -14.18 6.84
N SER A 133 40.06 -13.57 6.05
CA SER A 133 38.62 -13.87 6.11
C SER A 133 37.92 -13.46 4.84
N SER A 134 37.06 -14.31 4.26
CA SER A 134 36.18 -13.88 3.17
C SER A 134 35.18 -12.81 3.63
N VAL A 135 34.78 -11.95 2.71
CA VAL A 135 33.68 -10.99 2.92
C VAL A 135 32.49 -11.50 2.14
N ASP A 136 31.32 -11.58 2.79
CA ASP A 136 30.06 -11.86 2.14
C ASP A 136 29.01 -10.93 2.75
N LYS A 137 28.62 -9.90 1.99
CA LYS A 137 27.77 -8.81 2.46
C LYS A 137 26.64 -8.57 1.47
N THR A 138 25.49 -8.16 1.97
CA THR A 138 24.26 -8.05 1.16
C THR A 138 23.66 -6.66 1.28
N PHE A 139 23.19 -6.08 0.18
CA PHE A 139 22.42 -4.85 0.24
C PHE A 139 21.21 -4.86 -0.68
N VAL A 140 20.24 -3.99 -0.40
CA VAL A 140 19.02 -3.80 -1.19
C VAL A 140 18.95 -2.34 -1.64
N THR A 141 18.77 -2.15 -2.94
CA THR A 141 18.63 -0.81 -3.52
C THR A 141 17.31 -0.17 -3.14
N LYS A 142 17.27 1.17 -3.14
CA LYS A 142 16.09 1.98 -2.79
C LYS A 142 14.93 1.75 -3.75
N ILE A 143 13.76 2.23 -3.34
CA ILE A 143 12.61 2.40 -4.24
C ILE A 143 12.92 3.46 -5.30
N ASP A 144 12.39 3.25 -6.49
CA ASP A 144 12.32 4.31 -7.48
C ASP A 144 11.18 5.28 -7.16
N SER A 145 11.49 6.40 -6.52
CA SER A 145 10.51 7.44 -6.20
C SER A 145 10.14 8.31 -7.41
N SER A 146 10.70 8.06 -8.60
CA SER A 146 10.27 8.76 -9.81
C SER A 146 8.85 8.36 -10.19
N ARG A 147 8.08 9.33 -10.68
CA ARG A 147 6.72 9.09 -11.14
C ARG A 147 6.75 8.23 -12.39
N LYS A 148 6.00 7.13 -12.38
CA LYS A 148 5.86 6.21 -13.52
C LYS A 148 4.87 6.68 -14.56
N PHE A 149 4.00 7.60 -14.15
CA PHE A 149 2.97 8.20 -14.99
C PHE A 149 2.98 9.72 -14.80
N PRO A 150 2.55 10.49 -15.80
CA PRO A 150 2.34 11.93 -15.65
C PRO A 150 1.41 12.24 -14.47
N VAL A 151 1.69 13.33 -13.76
CA VAL A 151 0.75 13.83 -12.75
C VAL A 151 -0.44 14.44 -13.44
N ILE A 152 -1.63 14.08 -12.96
CA ILE A 152 -2.88 14.74 -13.32
C ILE A 152 -3.20 15.80 -12.26
N SER A 153 -3.89 16.88 -12.65
CA SER A 153 -4.34 17.91 -11.70
C SER A 153 -5.33 17.35 -10.68
N ASP A 154 -5.50 18.02 -9.55
CA ASP A 154 -6.46 17.58 -8.51
C ASP A 154 -7.88 17.44 -9.08
N ASN A 155 -8.29 18.34 -9.98
CA ASN A 155 -9.60 18.23 -10.65
C ASN A 155 -9.68 16.97 -11.53
N ALA A 156 -8.65 16.68 -12.32
CA ALA A 156 -8.62 15.48 -13.14
C ALA A 156 -8.56 14.20 -12.28
N LEU A 157 -7.88 14.25 -11.13
CA LEU A 157 -7.86 13.17 -10.15
C LEU A 157 -9.25 12.95 -9.55
N LEU A 158 -9.94 14.01 -9.11
CA LEU A 158 -11.29 13.92 -8.56
C LEU A 158 -12.28 13.39 -9.60
N ASP A 159 -12.19 13.83 -10.85
CA ASP A 159 -13.03 13.34 -11.94
C ASP A 159 -12.78 11.84 -12.20
N LEU A 160 -11.51 11.42 -12.25
CA LEU A 160 -11.14 10.01 -12.44
C LEU A 160 -11.62 9.13 -11.28
N VAL A 161 -11.41 9.57 -10.04
CA VAL A 161 -11.87 8.86 -8.83
C VAL A 161 -13.39 8.72 -8.87
N GLN A 162 -14.12 9.81 -9.13
CA GLN A 162 -15.59 9.75 -9.19
C GLN A 162 -16.10 8.86 -10.31
N GLN A 163 -15.54 8.94 -11.52
CA GLN A 163 -15.92 8.07 -12.64
C GLN A 163 -15.65 6.60 -12.31
N GLN A 164 -14.49 6.29 -11.74
CA GLN A 164 -14.12 4.90 -11.44
C GLN A 164 -14.92 4.33 -10.27
N THR A 165 -15.19 5.13 -9.22
CA THR A 165 -16.06 4.73 -8.11
C THR A 165 -17.51 4.56 -8.56
N PHE A 166 -18.01 5.43 -9.46
CA PHE A 166 -19.38 5.33 -9.98
C PHE A 166 -19.65 3.98 -10.67
N LYS A 167 -18.65 3.38 -11.32
CA LYS A 167 -18.78 2.04 -11.93
C LYS A 167 -19.19 0.96 -10.93
N TYR A 168 -18.91 1.12 -9.64
CA TYR A 168 -19.38 0.19 -8.61
C TYR A 168 -20.92 0.14 -8.55
N PHE A 169 -21.58 1.28 -8.64
CA PHE A 169 -23.04 1.39 -8.61
C PHE A 169 -23.66 1.19 -10.00
N TRP A 170 -22.92 1.55 -11.04
CA TRP A 170 -23.43 1.52 -12.42
C TRP A 170 -23.20 0.18 -13.12
N ASP A 171 -21.94 -0.16 -13.38
CA ASP A 171 -21.53 -1.38 -14.11
C ASP A 171 -21.66 -2.61 -13.21
N TYR A 172 -21.29 -2.47 -11.93
CA TYR A 172 -21.33 -3.55 -10.95
C TYR A 172 -22.63 -3.60 -10.12
N GLY A 173 -23.59 -2.71 -10.40
CA GLY A 173 -24.94 -2.79 -9.85
C GLY A 173 -25.61 -4.12 -10.21
N HIS A 174 -26.49 -4.62 -9.34
CA HIS A 174 -27.15 -5.90 -9.56
C HIS A 174 -28.01 -5.86 -10.84
N PRO A 175 -27.92 -6.86 -11.75
CA PRO A 175 -28.53 -6.75 -13.08
C PRO A 175 -30.07 -6.76 -13.07
N VAL A 176 -30.69 -7.36 -12.06
CA VAL A 176 -32.16 -7.43 -11.92
C VAL A 176 -32.71 -6.20 -11.19
N SER A 177 -32.32 -5.99 -9.93
CA SER A 177 -32.81 -4.87 -9.11
C SER A 177 -32.18 -3.51 -9.43
N GLY A 178 -31.00 -3.47 -10.05
CA GLY A 178 -30.20 -2.24 -10.18
C GLY A 178 -29.60 -1.73 -8.86
N LEU A 179 -29.84 -2.42 -7.74
CA LEU A 179 -29.34 -2.06 -6.40
C LEU A 179 -27.83 -2.31 -6.28
N ALA A 180 -27.20 -1.66 -5.30
CA ALA A 180 -25.78 -1.81 -5.00
C ALA A 180 -25.53 -3.15 -4.30
N ARG A 181 -24.55 -3.90 -4.82
CA ARG A 181 -24.03 -5.08 -4.14
C ARG A 181 -23.29 -4.69 -2.87
N GLU A 182 -23.40 -5.53 -1.86
CA GLU A 182 -22.73 -5.32 -0.57
C GLU A 182 -21.20 -5.28 -0.71
N ARG A 183 -20.61 -6.18 -1.51
CA ARG A 183 -19.16 -6.26 -1.71
C ARG A 183 -18.79 -6.89 -3.05
N SER A 184 -17.56 -6.64 -3.50
CA SER A 184 -17.04 -7.16 -4.77
C SER A 184 -16.29 -8.49 -4.67
N ASN A 185 -16.08 -9.01 -3.46
CA ASN A 185 -15.30 -10.22 -3.18
C ASN A 185 -16.15 -11.37 -2.61
N ALA A 186 -17.46 -11.39 -2.90
CA ALA A 186 -18.38 -12.44 -2.46
C ALA A 186 -19.45 -12.75 -3.51
N THR A 187 -20.40 -13.63 -3.18
CA THR A 187 -21.53 -13.98 -4.05
C THR A 187 -22.26 -12.69 -4.50
N PRO A 188 -22.40 -12.45 -5.80
CA PRO A 188 -22.88 -11.17 -6.34
C PRO A 188 -24.40 -10.96 -6.19
N GLU A 189 -25.10 -11.84 -5.47
CA GLU A 189 -26.55 -11.80 -5.30
C GLU A 189 -26.99 -10.96 -4.10
N VAL A 190 -26.12 -10.65 -3.13
CA VAL A 190 -26.51 -9.86 -1.96
C VAL A 190 -26.41 -8.36 -2.27
N VAL A 191 -27.53 -7.65 -2.11
CA VAL A 191 -27.61 -6.20 -2.20
C VAL A 191 -27.92 -5.59 -0.83
N THR A 192 -27.40 -4.38 -0.58
CA THR A 192 -27.59 -3.62 0.66
C THR A 192 -28.54 -2.46 0.43
N SER A 193 -29.51 -2.23 1.32
CA SER A 193 -30.44 -1.12 1.20
C SER A 193 -29.76 0.23 1.45
N GLY A 194 -29.01 0.41 2.54
CA GLY A 194 -28.35 1.69 2.82
C GLY A 194 -27.26 2.04 1.80
N GLY A 195 -26.41 1.06 1.45
CA GLY A 195 -25.41 1.23 0.39
C GLY A 195 -26.03 1.56 -0.98
N SER A 196 -27.22 1.04 -1.26
CA SER A 196 -27.98 1.41 -2.47
C SER A 196 -28.52 2.84 -2.42
N GLY A 197 -28.86 3.36 -1.24
CA GLY A 197 -29.18 4.78 -1.06
C GLY A 197 -28.03 5.70 -1.48
N PHE A 198 -26.79 5.32 -1.14
CA PHE A 198 -25.60 6.03 -1.63
C PHE A 198 -25.45 5.90 -3.14
N GLY A 199 -25.71 4.71 -3.69
CA GLY A 199 -25.72 4.47 -5.14
C GLY A 199 -26.73 5.33 -5.91
N VAL A 200 -27.93 5.56 -5.34
CA VAL A 200 -28.94 6.46 -5.92
C VAL A 200 -28.38 7.90 -6.04
N MET A 201 -27.72 8.41 -5.00
CA MET A 201 -27.08 9.74 -5.06
C MET A 201 -25.89 9.78 -6.03
N ALA A 202 -25.14 8.68 -6.15
CA ALA A 202 -24.07 8.54 -7.12
C ALA A 202 -24.61 8.63 -8.57
N ILE A 203 -25.78 8.05 -8.86
CA ILE A 203 -26.46 8.19 -10.15
C ILE A 203 -26.83 9.66 -10.43
N VAL A 204 -27.42 10.37 -9.47
CA VAL A 204 -27.73 11.80 -9.61
C VAL A 204 -26.46 12.62 -9.90
N THR A 205 -25.37 12.32 -9.19
CA THR A 205 -24.07 12.96 -9.39
C THR A 205 -23.51 12.67 -10.79
N ALA A 206 -23.58 11.43 -11.25
CA ALA A 206 -23.08 11.00 -12.55
C ALA A 206 -23.84 11.66 -13.71
N ILE A 207 -25.15 11.88 -13.58
CA ILE A 207 -25.93 12.66 -14.56
C ILE A 207 -25.41 14.10 -14.59
N SER A 208 -25.25 14.73 -13.41
CA SER A 208 -24.83 16.13 -13.30
C SER A 208 -23.40 16.36 -13.81
N ARG A 209 -22.55 15.33 -13.72
CA ARG A 209 -21.18 15.31 -14.25
C ARG A 209 -21.10 14.87 -15.72
N GLY A 210 -22.22 14.49 -16.35
CA GLY A 210 -22.26 14.03 -17.73
C GLY A 210 -21.60 12.66 -17.97
N PHE A 211 -21.41 11.84 -16.92
CA PHE A 211 -20.87 10.47 -17.06
C PHE A 211 -21.91 9.53 -17.67
N ILE A 212 -23.19 9.81 -17.42
CA ILE A 212 -24.33 9.17 -18.05
C ILE A 212 -25.36 10.24 -18.45
N THR A 213 -26.23 9.91 -19.39
CA THR A 213 -27.35 10.78 -19.73
C THR A 213 -28.42 10.76 -18.64
N ARG A 214 -29.22 11.84 -18.56
CA ARG A 214 -30.37 11.94 -17.66
C ARG A 214 -31.39 10.81 -17.88
N ALA A 215 -31.63 10.44 -19.14
CA ALA A 215 -32.54 9.36 -19.50
C ALA A 215 -32.03 8.00 -18.99
N GLN A 216 -30.74 7.69 -19.16
CA GLN A 216 -30.15 6.47 -18.60
C GLN A 216 -30.29 6.41 -17.08
N GLY A 217 -29.98 7.52 -16.40
CA GLY A 217 -30.13 7.61 -14.95
C GLY A 217 -31.57 7.42 -14.49
N LEU A 218 -32.54 8.05 -15.17
CA LEU A 218 -33.96 7.88 -14.89
C LEU A 218 -34.40 6.41 -15.02
N THR A 219 -34.03 5.74 -16.12
CA THR A 219 -34.35 4.33 -16.34
C THR A 219 -33.79 3.45 -15.21
N ARG A 220 -32.52 3.64 -14.83
CA ARG A 220 -31.92 2.86 -13.73
C ARG A 220 -32.64 3.08 -12.40
N LEU A 221 -33.01 4.31 -12.09
CA LEU A 221 -33.72 4.62 -10.85
C LEU A 221 -35.13 4.04 -10.85
N GLN A 222 -35.83 4.04 -11.99
CA GLN A 222 -37.12 3.36 -12.12
C GLN A 222 -37.00 1.85 -11.90
N THR A 223 -35.93 1.20 -12.38
CA THR A 223 -35.63 -0.20 -12.08
C THR A 223 -35.48 -0.43 -10.57
N ILE A 224 -34.64 0.38 -9.91
CA ILE A 224 -34.40 0.33 -8.46
C ILE A 224 -35.71 0.48 -7.68
N ILE A 225 -36.49 1.52 -7.98
CA ILE A 225 -37.72 1.83 -7.27
C ILE A 225 -38.79 0.77 -7.53
N SER A 226 -38.89 0.26 -8.76
CA SER A 226 -39.80 -0.85 -9.07
C SER A 226 -39.49 -2.09 -8.23
N PHE A 227 -38.21 -2.44 -8.09
CA PHE A 227 -37.78 -3.54 -7.24
C PHE A 227 -38.12 -3.30 -5.77
N LEU A 228 -37.81 -2.11 -5.23
CA LEU A 228 -38.12 -1.76 -3.84
C LEU A 228 -39.63 -1.75 -3.55
N LYS A 229 -40.44 -1.33 -4.52
CA LYS A 229 -41.89 -1.20 -4.36
C LYS A 229 -42.60 -2.56 -4.47
N ASN A 230 -42.16 -3.38 -5.42
CA ASN A 230 -42.92 -4.55 -5.89
C ASN A 230 -42.28 -5.89 -5.53
N THR A 231 -40.99 -5.93 -5.20
CA THR A 231 -40.24 -7.19 -5.02
C THR A 231 -39.62 -7.30 -3.64
N ALA A 232 -39.02 -6.22 -3.12
CA ALA A 232 -38.43 -6.22 -1.79
C ALA A 232 -39.51 -6.29 -0.69
N PRO A 233 -39.42 -7.23 0.27
CA PRO A 233 -40.23 -7.22 1.47
C PRO A 233 -40.02 -5.91 2.24
N ARG A 234 -41.11 -5.42 2.83
CA ARG A 234 -41.12 -4.27 3.72
C ARG A 234 -41.77 -4.67 5.04
N PHE A 235 -41.21 -4.20 6.14
CA PHE A 235 -41.67 -4.48 7.49
C PHE A 235 -41.98 -3.16 8.16
N HIS A 236 -43.27 -2.86 8.36
CA HIS A 236 -43.71 -1.53 8.78
C HIS A 236 -43.14 -0.43 7.86
N GLY A 237 -43.15 -0.73 6.55
CA GLY A 237 -42.61 0.11 5.49
C GLY A 237 -41.08 0.17 5.37
N ALA A 238 -40.34 -0.26 6.38
CA ALA A 238 -38.88 -0.27 6.35
C ALA A 238 -38.32 -1.50 5.61
N PHE A 239 -37.11 -1.36 5.08
CA PHE A 239 -36.38 -2.42 4.37
C PHE A 239 -35.47 -3.19 5.32
N SER A 240 -35.09 -4.41 4.94
CA SER A 240 -33.98 -5.12 5.58
C SER A 240 -32.63 -4.52 5.20
N HIS A 241 -31.61 -4.79 6.01
CA HIS A 241 -30.23 -4.44 5.70
C HIS A 241 -29.80 -5.09 4.38
N TRP A 242 -29.85 -6.42 4.32
CA TRP A 242 -29.52 -7.20 3.14
C TRP A 242 -30.73 -7.90 2.56
N MET A 243 -30.71 -8.03 1.23
CA MET A 243 -31.68 -8.80 0.47
C MET A 243 -31.01 -9.45 -0.73
N ASN A 244 -31.62 -10.50 -1.25
CA ASN A 244 -31.24 -11.07 -2.52
C ASN A 244 -31.66 -10.11 -3.65
N GLY A 245 -30.71 -9.70 -4.48
CA GLY A 245 -30.90 -8.71 -5.54
C GLY A 245 -31.74 -9.19 -6.73
N THR A 246 -31.99 -10.49 -6.83
CA THR A 246 -32.88 -11.09 -7.83
C THR A 246 -34.30 -11.24 -7.28
N THR A 247 -34.45 -11.79 -6.08
CA THR A 247 -35.77 -12.19 -5.54
C THR A 247 -36.35 -11.22 -4.53
N GLY A 248 -35.55 -10.30 -3.99
CA GLY A 248 -35.92 -9.41 -2.88
C GLY A 248 -35.93 -10.10 -1.52
N THR A 249 -35.81 -11.42 -1.44
CA THR A 249 -35.86 -12.17 -0.17
C THR A 249 -34.82 -11.64 0.81
N VAL A 250 -35.22 -11.44 2.07
CA VAL A 250 -34.31 -11.00 3.13
C VAL A 250 -33.16 -11.98 3.26
N VAL A 251 -31.95 -11.44 3.34
CA VAL A 251 -30.75 -12.18 3.74
C VAL A 251 -30.43 -11.73 5.16
N PRO A 252 -30.61 -12.57 6.19
CA PRO A 252 -30.39 -12.17 7.56
C PRO A 252 -28.96 -11.67 7.78
N PHE A 253 -28.80 -10.51 8.43
CA PHE A 253 -27.48 -9.95 8.73
C PHE A 253 -26.88 -10.57 10.00
N GLY A 254 -27.73 -11.09 10.89
CA GLY A 254 -27.35 -11.81 12.09
C GLY A 254 -28.54 -12.52 12.73
N PRO A 255 -28.35 -13.16 13.91
CA PRO A 255 -29.46 -13.76 14.65
C PRO A 255 -30.54 -12.72 14.96
N ASN A 256 -31.80 -13.04 14.64
CA ASN A 256 -32.99 -12.18 14.81
C ASN A 256 -33.00 -10.88 13.99
N ASP A 257 -32.00 -10.65 13.13
CA ASP A 257 -31.94 -9.53 12.20
C ASP A 257 -32.33 -10.00 10.78
N ASP A 258 -33.60 -10.39 10.68
CA ASP A 258 -34.26 -10.96 9.49
C ASP A 258 -35.51 -10.16 9.08
N GLY A 259 -35.60 -8.89 9.52
CA GLY A 259 -36.71 -7.99 9.27
C GLY A 259 -36.25 -6.61 8.85
N ALA A 260 -36.83 -5.57 9.44
CA ALA A 260 -36.47 -4.17 9.19
C ALA A 260 -35.13 -3.80 9.85
N ASP A 261 -34.34 -3.03 9.11
CA ASP A 261 -33.25 -2.19 9.60
C ASP A 261 -33.61 -0.73 9.30
N LEU A 262 -33.90 0.04 10.35
CA LEU A 262 -34.36 1.43 10.23
C LEU A 262 -33.24 2.38 9.82
N VAL A 263 -31.99 2.09 10.18
CA VAL A 263 -30.83 2.92 9.85
C VAL A 263 -30.53 2.78 8.37
N GLU A 264 -30.47 1.55 7.85
CA GLU A 264 -30.27 1.30 6.42
C GLU A 264 -31.43 1.86 5.58
N THR A 265 -32.67 1.74 6.07
CA THR A 265 -33.84 2.39 5.46
C THR A 265 -33.67 3.90 5.39
N SER A 266 -33.10 4.54 6.42
CA SER A 266 -32.88 5.99 6.43
C SER A 266 -31.85 6.43 5.39
N TYR A 267 -30.80 5.65 5.15
CA TYR A 267 -29.83 5.91 4.07
C TYR A 267 -30.44 5.72 2.67
N MET A 268 -31.27 4.68 2.49
CA MET A 268 -32.05 4.52 1.25
C MET A 268 -32.95 5.72 1.00
N MET A 269 -33.73 6.14 2.01
CA MET A 269 -34.66 7.27 1.87
C MET A 269 -33.95 8.59 1.61
N MET A 270 -32.76 8.81 2.19
CA MET A 270 -31.91 9.96 1.86
C MET A 270 -31.58 10.00 0.36
N GLY A 271 -31.20 8.86 -0.22
CA GLY A 271 -30.94 8.74 -1.65
C GLY A 271 -32.18 8.98 -2.51
N LEU A 272 -33.29 8.32 -2.18
CA LEU A 272 -34.54 8.45 -2.92
C LEU A 272 -35.09 9.89 -2.89
N LEU A 273 -35.08 10.55 -1.73
CA LEU A 273 -35.53 11.94 -1.62
C LEU A 273 -34.62 12.89 -2.42
N THR A 274 -33.32 12.64 -2.46
CA THR A 274 -32.39 13.38 -3.32
C THR A 274 -32.77 13.23 -4.80
N ALA A 275 -32.99 12.00 -5.26
CA ALA A 275 -33.44 11.75 -6.63
C ALA A 275 -34.80 12.41 -6.94
N ARG A 276 -35.76 12.34 -6.01
CA ARG A 276 -37.07 12.98 -6.15
C ARG A 276 -36.95 14.48 -6.41
N GLN A 277 -36.07 15.16 -5.69
CA GLN A 277 -35.85 16.60 -5.87
C GLN A 277 -35.09 16.92 -7.17
N TYR A 278 -34.16 16.05 -7.59
CA TYR A 278 -33.39 16.23 -8.83
C TYR A 278 -34.22 16.00 -10.11
N PHE A 279 -35.12 15.02 -10.08
CA PHE A 279 -36.05 14.73 -11.17
C PHE A 279 -37.33 15.55 -11.05
N SER A 280 -37.20 16.87 -11.19
CA SER A 280 -38.27 17.86 -11.00
C SER A 280 -38.96 18.31 -12.29
N GLY A 281 -38.68 17.67 -13.44
CA GLY A 281 -39.27 18.05 -14.72
C GLY A 281 -40.76 17.68 -14.81
N PRO A 282 -41.50 18.30 -15.75
CA PRO A 282 -42.92 17.99 -16.00
C PRO A 282 -43.13 16.68 -16.76
N ASP A 283 -42.05 16.01 -17.20
CA ASP A 283 -42.12 14.74 -17.90
C ASP A 283 -42.88 13.67 -17.11
N ALA A 284 -43.67 12.84 -17.80
CA ALA A 284 -44.52 11.84 -17.18
C ALA A 284 -43.71 10.74 -16.47
N SER A 285 -42.54 10.38 -17.00
CA SER A 285 -41.67 9.36 -16.41
C SER A 285 -41.00 9.88 -15.14
N GLU A 286 -40.55 11.15 -15.13
CA GLU A 286 -40.06 11.81 -13.91
C GLU A 286 -41.17 11.98 -12.88
N THR A 287 -42.38 12.33 -13.31
CA THR A 287 -43.54 12.45 -12.42
C THR A 287 -43.87 11.11 -11.76
N THR A 288 -43.84 10.02 -12.53
CA THR A 288 -44.04 8.66 -12.02
C THR A 288 -42.96 8.29 -11.01
N LEU A 289 -41.68 8.58 -11.32
CA LEU A 289 -40.56 8.39 -10.40
C LEU A 289 -40.81 9.08 -9.05
N ARG A 290 -41.19 10.37 -9.08
CA ARG A 290 -41.45 11.14 -7.86
C ARG A 290 -42.61 10.57 -7.05
N ASN A 291 -43.69 10.15 -7.70
CA ASN A 291 -44.86 9.56 -7.03
C ASN A 291 -44.53 8.21 -6.39
N ASP A 292 -43.72 7.39 -7.05
CA ASP A 292 -43.28 6.11 -6.49
C ASP A 292 -42.35 6.31 -5.29
N ILE A 293 -41.44 7.29 -5.35
CA ILE A 293 -40.61 7.66 -4.20
C ILE A 293 -41.49 8.15 -3.05
N ASN A 294 -42.50 9.00 -3.32
CA ASN A 294 -43.44 9.44 -2.29
C ASN A 294 -44.16 8.28 -1.64
N THR A 295 -44.58 7.29 -2.44
CA THR A 295 -45.23 6.07 -1.93
C THR A 295 -44.33 5.30 -0.97
N LEU A 296 -43.05 5.12 -1.33
CA LEU A 296 -42.09 4.46 -0.44
C LEU A 296 -41.84 5.29 0.82
N TRP A 297 -41.57 6.59 0.67
CA TRP A 297 -41.27 7.52 1.76
C TRP A 297 -42.39 7.61 2.80
N GLN A 298 -43.63 7.82 2.32
CA GLN A 298 -44.80 7.94 3.18
C GLN A 298 -45.22 6.62 3.80
N GLY A 299 -44.77 5.49 3.24
CA GLY A 299 -45.05 4.16 3.75
C GLY A 299 -44.16 3.72 4.91
N VAL A 300 -43.04 4.40 5.20
CA VAL A 300 -42.18 4.04 6.34
C VAL A 300 -42.83 4.47 7.64
N GLU A 301 -43.19 3.50 8.49
CA GLU A 301 -43.85 3.71 9.78
C GLU A 301 -42.81 4.03 10.87
N TRP A 302 -42.12 5.18 10.79
CA TRP A 302 -41.03 5.52 11.73
C TRP A 302 -41.47 5.47 13.20
N ASP A 303 -42.72 5.81 13.49
CA ASP A 303 -43.29 5.78 14.83
C ASP A 303 -43.50 4.36 15.39
N TRP A 304 -43.65 3.34 14.54
CA TRP A 304 -43.68 1.93 14.93
C TRP A 304 -42.41 1.51 15.68
N PHE A 305 -41.25 2.00 15.21
CA PHE A 305 -39.93 1.65 15.74
C PHE A 305 -39.63 2.25 17.11
N ARG A 306 -40.62 2.85 17.77
CA ARG A 306 -40.54 3.33 19.15
C ARG A 306 -40.83 2.27 20.21
N GLN A 307 -41.09 1.02 19.82
CA GLN A 307 -41.39 -0.11 20.73
C GLN A 307 -42.33 0.28 21.89
N ASN A 308 -43.64 0.27 21.64
CA ASN A 308 -44.65 0.72 22.62
C ASN A 308 -44.50 2.20 23.02
N SER A 309 -44.31 3.08 22.03
CA SER A 309 -44.29 4.55 22.20
C SER A 309 -43.18 5.09 23.12
N LYS A 310 -42.07 4.38 23.30
CA LYS A 310 -40.91 4.93 24.02
C LYS A 310 -40.37 6.17 23.31
N ASN A 311 -39.63 6.98 24.04
CA ASN A 311 -38.97 8.18 23.51
C ASN A 311 -37.58 7.86 22.94
N VAL A 312 -37.49 6.81 22.12
CA VAL A 312 -36.27 6.37 21.41
C VAL A 312 -36.68 5.54 20.20
N LEU A 313 -35.90 5.57 19.14
CA LEU A 313 -36.04 4.65 17.99
C LEU A 313 -35.20 3.40 18.21
N TYR A 314 -35.71 2.26 17.78
CA TYR A 314 -34.99 0.98 17.75
C TYR A 314 -34.50 0.68 16.34
N TRP A 315 -33.29 0.14 16.27
CA TRP A 315 -32.60 -0.13 15.02
C TRP A 315 -33.32 -1.21 14.20
N ASN A 316 -33.71 -2.30 14.84
CA ASN A 316 -34.25 -3.47 14.15
C ASN A 316 -35.62 -3.88 14.68
N TRP A 317 -36.41 -4.47 13.79
CA TRP A 317 -37.64 -5.19 14.13
C TRP A 317 -37.79 -6.40 13.21
N SER A 318 -38.18 -7.55 13.75
CA SER A 318 -38.37 -8.80 13.02
C SER A 318 -39.82 -9.28 13.09
N PRO A 319 -40.40 -9.82 12.00
CA PRO A 319 -41.70 -10.49 12.06
C PRO A 319 -41.67 -11.76 12.91
N ASN A 320 -40.51 -12.41 13.05
CA ASN A 320 -40.34 -13.67 13.78
C ASN A 320 -39.97 -13.46 15.24
N SER A 321 -39.23 -12.37 15.53
CA SER A 321 -38.61 -12.14 16.84
C SER A 321 -38.94 -10.77 17.46
N GLY A 322 -39.78 -9.96 16.81
CA GLY A 322 -40.11 -8.61 17.26
C GLY A 322 -38.86 -7.75 17.45
N PHE A 323 -38.74 -7.13 18.61
CA PHE A 323 -37.60 -6.28 18.98
C PHE A 323 -36.45 -7.05 19.65
N ALA A 324 -36.27 -8.36 19.39
CA ALA A 324 -35.28 -9.19 20.10
C ALA A 324 -33.82 -8.70 19.96
N VAL A 325 -33.46 -8.06 18.85
CA VAL A 325 -32.13 -7.42 18.69
C VAL A 325 -31.94 -6.31 19.73
N ASN A 326 -33.01 -5.58 20.06
CA ASN A 326 -33.11 -4.64 21.18
C ASN A 326 -32.01 -3.56 21.24
N VAL A 327 -31.65 -2.99 20.09
CA VAL A 327 -30.67 -1.90 19.99
C VAL A 327 -31.39 -0.55 19.88
N PRO A 328 -31.44 0.28 20.94
CA PRO A 328 -31.90 1.66 20.85
C PRO A 328 -30.85 2.52 20.11
N ILE A 329 -31.29 3.34 19.17
CA ILE A 329 -30.42 4.25 18.42
C ILE A 329 -30.15 5.50 19.26
N GLN A 330 -28.94 5.64 19.80
CA GLN A 330 -28.55 6.76 20.65
C GLN A 330 -27.26 7.42 20.15
N GLY A 331 -27.23 8.75 20.15
CA GLY A 331 -26.12 9.54 19.63
C GLY A 331 -25.01 9.82 20.65
N TRP A 332 -23.85 10.29 20.20
CA TRP A 332 -23.50 10.60 18.82
C TRP A 332 -22.99 9.38 18.04
N ASN A 333 -23.52 9.16 16.84
CA ASN A 333 -23.08 8.13 15.88
C ASN A 333 -23.62 8.46 14.45
N GLU A 334 -23.44 7.56 13.49
CA GLU A 334 -23.85 7.67 12.08
C GLU A 334 -25.36 7.81 11.85
N CYS A 335 -26.19 7.52 12.86
CA CYS A 335 -27.64 7.37 12.71
C CYS A 335 -28.44 8.66 12.89
N LEU A 336 -27.80 9.85 12.87
CA LEU A 336 -28.51 11.12 13.03
C LEU A 336 -29.65 11.27 12.00
N ILE A 337 -29.36 10.91 10.74
CA ILE A 337 -30.31 11.05 9.64
C ILE A 337 -31.59 10.24 9.86
N THR A 338 -31.52 9.11 10.59
CA THR A 338 -32.67 8.31 10.96
C THR A 338 -33.68 9.12 11.78
N TYR A 339 -33.23 9.89 12.77
CA TYR A 339 -34.11 10.77 13.56
C TYR A 339 -34.60 11.98 12.76
N VAL A 340 -33.75 12.57 11.91
CA VAL A 340 -34.15 13.70 11.05
C VAL A 340 -35.28 13.28 10.10
N LEU A 341 -35.14 12.14 9.44
CA LEU A 341 -36.17 11.61 8.54
C LEU A 341 -37.43 11.19 9.32
N ALA A 342 -37.29 10.50 10.45
CA ALA A 342 -38.44 10.15 11.28
C ALA A 342 -39.24 11.38 11.72
N ALA A 343 -38.59 12.48 12.09
CA ALA A 343 -39.26 13.73 12.46
C ALA A 343 -39.88 14.45 11.24
N SER A 344 -39.37 14.19 10.03
CA SER A 344 -39.82 14.80 8.77
C SER A 344 -40.92 14.02 8.06
N SER A 345 -41.27 12.82 8.54
CA SER A 345 -42.30 12.00 7.92
C SER A 345 -43.66 12.70 7.96
N PRO A 346 -44.39 12.82 6.84
CA PRO A 346 -45.71 13.47 6.83
C PRO A 346 -46.83 12.54 7.32
N THR A 347 -46.57 11.24 7.47
CA THR A 347 -47.56 10.20 7.78
C THR A 347 -47.28 9.49 9.09
N HIS A 348 -46.00 9.31 9.44
CA HIS A 348 -45.54 8.50 10.57
C HIS A 348 -44.46 9.25 11.36
N ALA A 349 -44.72 10.52 11.71
CA ALA A 349 -43.76 11.38 12.39
C ALA A 349 -43.51 10.94 13.85
N ILE A 350 -42.26 11.06 14.31
CA ILE A 350 -41.96 10.96 15.74
C ILE A 350 -42.16 12.30 16.46
N PRO A 351 -42.59 12.30 17.73
CA PRO A 351 -42.60 13.51 18.54
C PRO A 351 -41.17 13.95 18.89
N LYS A 352 -40.96 15.26 19.07
CA LYS A 352 -39.66 15.85 19.42
C LYS A 352 -38.96 15.18 20.63
N ALA A 353 -39.72 14.73 21.61
CA ALA A 353 -39.20 14.03 22.79
C ALA A 353 -38.38 12.78 22.43
N VAL A 354 -38.69 12.09 21.32
CA VAL A 354 -37.94 10.92 20.85
C VAL A 354 -36.51 11.29 20.49
N TYR A 355 -36.29 12.43 19.83
CA TYR A 355 -34.94 12.95 19.59
C TYR A 355 -34.27 13.42 20.88
N ASP A 356 -34.95 14.24 21.68
CA ASP A 356 -34.36 14.89 22.85
C ASP A 356 -33.88 13.87 23.89
N SER A 357 -34.73 12.91 24.29
CA SER A 357 -34.36 11.92 25.30
C SER A 357 -33.76 10.65 24.73
N GLY A 358 -34.07 10.30 23.48
CA GLY A 358 -33.58 9.09 22.82
C GLY A 358 -32.20 9.31 22.21
N TYR A 359 -32.14 10.04 21.08
CA TYR A 359 -30.88 10.29 20.37
C TYR A 359 -29.92 11.17 21.17
N ALA A 360 -30.38 12.36 21.56
CA ALA A 360 -29.54 13.35 22.23
C ALA A 360 -29.30 13.03 23.72
N ARG A 361 -29.99 12.02 24.27
CA ARG A 361 -29.88 11.56 25.66
C ARG A 361 -29.95 12.73 26.66
N ASN A 362 -30.90 13.65 26.45
CA ASN A 362 -31.08 14.88 27.22
C ASN A 362 -29.79 15.73 27.34
N GLY A 363 -29.00 15.78 26.26
CA GLY A 363 -27.74 16.52 26.20
C GLY A 363 -26.50 15.68 26.45
N ALA A 364 -26.62 14.42 26.89
CA ALA A 364 -25.46 13.55 27.17
C ALA A 364 -24.68 13.12 25.91
N MET A 365 -25.15 13.45 24.70
CA MET A 365 -24.36 13.31 23.47
C MET A 365 -23.24 14.35 23.34
N VAL A 366 -23.32 15.47 24.06
CA VAL A 366 -22.32 16.55 24.02
C VAL A 366 -21.10 16.12 24.82
N ASN A 367 -19.93 16.05 24.17
CA ASN A 367 -18.69 15.58 24.78
C ASN A 367 -17.67 16.71 25.07
N ASN A 368 -18.03 17.97 24.82
CA ASN A 368 -17.19 19.16 25.00
C ASN A 368 -15.84 19.13 24.25
N ALA A 369 -15.66 18.24 23.28
CA ALA A 369 -14.48 18.22 22.42
C ALA A 369 -14.61 19.26 21.29
N THR A 370 -13.49 19.84 20.89
CA THR A 370 -13.40 20.69 19.69
C THR A 370 -12.73 19.89 18.58
N TYR A 371 -13.39 19.81 17.43
CA TYR A 371 -12.87 19.17 16.23
C TYR A 371 -12.55 20.27 15.20
N LEU A 372 -11.40 20.12 14.52
CA LEU A 372 -10.89 21.07 13.52
C LEU A 372 -11.35 20.72 12.10
#